data_AF-A0A6N3IX73-F1
#
_entry.id   AF-A0A6N3IX73-F1
#
_cell.length_a   1.000
_cell.length_b   1.000
_cell.length_c   1.000
_cell.angle_alpha   90.00
_cell.angle_beta   90.00
_cell.angle_gamma   90.00
#
_symmetry.space_group_name_H-M   'P 1'
#
loop_
_entity.id
_entity.type
_entity.pdbx_description
1 polymer ?
#
loop_
_entity_poly.entity_id
_entity_poly.type
_entity_poly.pdbx_seq_one_letter_code
_entity_poly.pdbx_strand_id
1 'polypeptide(L)'
;ELSAKLGFAATLTSGQAKAVELVATTKDAVIGVQGQAGTGKTTMVNVINKIAHAQGFAMVGLAQSGSATETLFEETGIRSHTLDSFIFRTQQNQEKYGPRFAEKEIWLIDEASLANAGHFADVITAARQSGARIVFTGDTAQHEAIEWGKLFHLLQAHGMKTAVMDDITRQRNSPELLAAIKAYYAGNIDKTFDLLKDSIQESKSPLTQITAAFNTLTPGQREDALFIIPSNAQRREFNAAARATLH
;
A
#
# COMPACT_ATOMS: atom_id res chain seq x y z
N GLU A 1 -16.02 -14.86 -13.45
CA GLU A 1 -15.54 -16.16 -13.98
C GLU A 1 -14.15 -16.54 -13.46
N LEU A 2 -13.16 -15.63 -13.47
CA LEU A 2 -11.79 -15.90 -13.00
C LEU A 2 -11.68 -16.23 -11.49
N SER A 3 -12.38 -15.49 -10.63
CA SER A 3 -12.39 -15.72 -9.16
C SER A 3 -12.90 -17.11 -8.76
N ALA A 4 -13.98 -17.57 -9.40
CA ALA A 4 -14.59 -18.87 -9.16
C ALA A 4 -13.66 -20.02 -9.58
N LYS A 5 -12.95 -19.89 -10.72
CA LYS A 5 -11.97 -20.88 -11.19
C LYS A 5 -10.76 -21.00 -10.25
N LEU A 6 -10.46 -19.97 -9.46
CA LEU A 6 -9.34 -19.92 -8.52
C LEU A 6 -9.75 -20.13 -7.05
N GLY A 7 -11.01 -20.50 -6.79
CA GLY A 7 -11.51 -20.79 -5.45
C GLY A 7 -11.57 -19.57 -4.53
N PHE A 8 -11.75 -18.36 -5.08
CA PHE A 8 -12.01 -17.16 -4.28
C PHE A 8 -13.51 -16.93 -4.10
N ALA A 9 -13.95 -16.76 -2.84
CA ALA A 9 -15.34 -16.53 -2.48
C ALA A 9 -15.89 -15.18 -3.01
N ALA A 10 -15.02 -14.19 -3.24
CA ALA A 10 -15.39 -12.87 -3.72
C ALA A 10 -15.16 -12.73 -5.24
N THR A 11 -16.09 -12.07 -5.93
CA THR A 11 -15.92 -11.68 -7.33
C THR A 11 -14.98 -10.49 -7.42
N LEU A 12 -13.93 -10.60 -8.25
CA LEU A 12 -13.00 -9.51 -8.49
C LEU A 12 -13.69 -8.35 -9.20
N THR A 13 -13.32 -7.11 -8.86
CA THR A 13 -13.71 -5.94 -9.66
C THR A 13 -13.03 -5.95 -11.03
N SER A 14 -13.45 -5.07 -11.95
CA SER A 14 -12.81 -4.97 -13.27
C SER A 14 -11.33 -4.60 -13.15
N GLY A 15 -10.99 -3.63 -12.30
CA GLY A 15 -9.60 -3.22 -12.07
C GLY A 15 -8.76 -4.35 -11.48
N GLN A 16 -9.28 -5.06 -10.47
CA GLN A 16 -8.61 -6.21 -9.88
C GLN A 16 -8.38 -7.33 -10.91
N ALA A 17 -9.39 -7.66 -11.71
CA ALA A 17 -9.26 -8.70 -12.74
C ALA A 17 -8.21 -8.34 -13.79
N LYS A 18 -8.18 -7.08 -14.26
CA LYS A 18 -7.16 -6.58 -15.19
C LYS A 18 -5.75 -6.61 -14.59
N ALA A 19 -5.60 -6.27 -13.30
CA ALA A 19 -4.32 -6.35 -12.62
C ALA A 19 -3.81 -7.80 -12.50
N VAL A 20 -4.69 -8.72 -12.10
CA VAL A 20 -4.36 -10.16 -12.07
C VAL A 20 -3.97 -10.65 -13.47
N GLU A 21 -4.76 -10.34 -14.49
CA GLU A 21 -4.50 -10.73 -15.88
C GLU A 21 -3.15 -10.19 -16.37
N LEU A 22 -2.88 -8.90 -16.16
CA LEU A 22 -1.62 -8.28 -16.55
C LEU A 22 -0.43 -9.00 -15.91
N VAL A 23 -0.44 -9.17 -14.57
CA VAL A 23 0.68 -9.80 -13.85
C VAL A 23 0.87 -11.26 -14.27
N ALA A 24 -0.23 -12.00 -14.46
CA ALA A 24 -0.19 -13.42 -14.81
C ALA A 24 0.27 -13.67 -16.25
N THR A 25 0.00 -12.76 -17.19
CA THR A 25 0.20 -13.03 -18.63
C THR A 25 1.38 -12.29 -19.25
N THR A 26 1.79 -11.15 -18.70
CA THR A 26 2.90 -10.38 -19.27
C THR A 26 4.25 -11.08 -19.05
N LYS A 27 5.17 -10.85 -19.99
CA LYS A 27 6.56 -11.31 -19.92
C LYS A 27 7.52 -10.22 -19.42
N ASP A 28 7.00 -9.03 -19.13
CA ASP A 28 7.82 -7.93 -18.67
C ASP A 28 8.47 -8.26 -17.32
N ALA A 29 9.70 -7.80 -17.13
CA ALA A 29 10.44 -7.99 -15.88
C ALA A 29 9.92 -7.07 -14.76
N VAL A 30 9.30 -5.94 -15.11
CA VAL A 30 8.82 -4.93 -14.17
C VAL A 30 7.41 -4.49 -14.58
N ILE A 31 6.48 -4.56 -13.64
CA ILE A 31 5.06 -4.23 -13.84
C ILE A 31 4.56 -3.36 -12.69
N GLY A 32 3.66 -2.42 -12.99
CA GLY A 32 2.95 -1.64 -11.99
C GLY A 32 1.50 -2.08 -11.79
N VAL A 33 1.01 -1.88 -10.57
CA VAL A 33 -0.42 -1.84 -10.24
C VAL A 33 -0.68 -0.56 -9.46
N GLN A 34 -1.30 0.41 -10.13
CA GLN A 34 -1.73 1.67 -9.56
C GLN A 34 -3.13 1.47 -8.95
N GLY A 35 -3.22 1.44 -7.63
CA GLY A 35 -4.49 1.15 -6.94
C GLY A 35 -4.86 2.20 -5.91
N GLN A 36 -6.00 2.85 -6.11
CA GLN A 36 -6.54 3.85 -5.17
C GLN A 36 -6.85 3.21 -3.81
N ALA A 37 -6.92 4.05 -2.78
CA ALA A 37 -7.28 3.66 -1.42
C ALA A 37 -8.59 2.85 -1.42
N GLY A 38 -8.56 1.67 -0.80
CA GLY A 38 -9.76 0.85 -0.66
C GLY A 38 -10.23 0.12 -1.92
N THR A 39 -9.39 0.00 -2.96
CA THR A 39 -9.69 -0.83 -4.16
C THR A 39 -9.44 -2.34 -3.98
N GLY A 40 -8.92 -2.76 -2.82
CA GLY A 40 -8.68 -4.17 -2.51
C GLY A 40 -7.40 -4.74 -3.15
N LYS A 41 -6.29 -3.97 -3.11
CA LYS A 41 -4.94 -4.42 -3.52
C LYS A 41 -4.57 -5.78 -2.88
N THR A 42 -4.82 -5.94 -1.59
CA THR A 42 -4.62 -7.20 -0.85
C THR A 42 -5.36 -8.38 -1.46
N THR A 43 -6.63 -8.21 -1.84
CA THR A 43 -7.42 -9.28 -2.49
C THR A 43 -6.80 -9.68 -3.82
N MET A 44 -6.38 -8.69 -4.61
CA MET A 44 -5.72 -8.89 -5.90
C MET A 44 -4.37 -9.61 -5.73
N VAL A 45 -3.53 -9.18 -4.78
CA VAL A 45 -2.24 -9.83 -4.46
C VAL A 45 -2.44 -11.29 -4.05
N ASN A 46 -3.44 -11.58 -3.21
CA ASN A 46 -3.77 -12.95 -2.82
C ASN A 46 -4.11 -13.84 -4.03
N VAL A 47 -4.84 -13.32 -5.02
CA VAL A 47 -5.12 -14.04 -6.27
C VAL A 47 -3.85 -14.30 -7.06
N ILE A 48 -3.00 -13.28 -7.21
CA ILE A 48 -1.72 -13.43 -7.91
C ILE A 48 -0.85 -14.47 -7.21
N ASN A 49 -0.78 -14.47 -5.87
CA ASN A 49 0.01 -15.43 -5.11
C ASN A 49 -0.40 -16.88 -5.37
N LYS A 50 -1.72 -17.15 -5.40
CA LYS A 50 -2.22 -18.48 -5.75
C LYS A 50 -1.88 -18.89 -7.19
N ILE A 51 -2.03 -17.97 -8.15
CA ILE A 51 -1.68 -18.23 -9.56
C ILE A 51 -0.18 -18.49 -9.71
N ALA A 52 0.65 -17.65 -9.08
CA ALA A 52 2.11 -17.76 -9.11
C ALA A 52 2.56 -19.11 -8.56
N HIS A 53 2.05 -19.51 -7.38
CA HIS A 53 2.35 -20.81 -6.79
C HIS A 53 1.93 -21.97 -7.69
N ALA A 54 0.75 -21.92 -8.30
CA ALA A 54 0.29 -22.96 -9.22
C ALA A 54 1.17 -23.08 -10.49
N GLN A 55 1.90 -22.03 -10.84
CA GLN A 55 2.86 -21.98 -11.96
C GLN A 55 4.31 -22.23 -11.53
N GLY A 56 4.54 -22.56 -10.24
CA GLY A 56 5.87 -22.82 -9.68
C GLY A 56 6.71 -21.57 -9.42
N PHE A 57 6.08 -20.39 -9.34
CA PHE A 57 6.73 -19.17 -8.88
C PHE A 57 6.56 -19.02 -7.36
N ALA A 58 7.62 -18.58 -6.69
CA ALA A 58 7.53 -18.10 -5.31
C ALA A 58 7.33 -16.57 -5.31
N MET A 59 6.43 -16.08 -4.46
CA MET A 59 6.33 -14.63 -4.21
C MET A 59 7.13 -14.22 -2.98
N VAL A 60 7.82 -13.09 -3.07
CA VAL A 60 8.51 -12.44 -1.95
C VAL A 60 7.98 -11.01 -1.81
N GLY A 61 7.55 -10.65 -0.61
CA GLY A 61 7.05 -9.31 -0.30
C GLY A 61 8.17 -8.39 0.17
N LEU A 62 8.14 -7.15 -0.26
CA LEU A 62 9.09 -6.10 0.11
C LEU A 62 8.33 -4.85 0.55
N ALA A 63 8.64 -4.33 1.73
CA ALA A 63 8.00 -3.14 2.29
C ALA A 63 9.00 -2.22 3.01
N GLN A 64 8.58 -0.99 3.33
CA GLN A 64 9.47 0.04 3.90
C GLN A 64 9.79 -0.14 5.39
N SER A 65 8.93 -0.84 6.15
CA SER A 65 9.10 -1.02 7.59
C SER A 65 8.79 -2.43 8.03
N GLY A 66 9.32 -2.83 9.19
CA GLY A 66 9.02 -4.14 9.79
C GLY A 66 7.53 -4.35 10.00
N SER A 67 6.81 -3.34 10.51
CA SER A 67 5.36 -3.42 10.67
C SER A 67 4.62 -3.63 9.34
N ALA A 68 5.05 -2.96 8.27
CA ALA A 68 4.46 -3.15 6.94
C ALA A 68 4.73 -4.56 6.39
N THR A 69 5.89 -5.15 6.68
CA THR A 69 6.19 -6.54 6.29
C THR A 69 5.32 -7.55 7.04
N GLU A 70 5.06 -7.30 8.33
CA GLU A 70 4.20 -8.14 9.16
C GLU A 70 2.76 -8.09 8.65
N THR A 71 2.21 -6.89 8.45
CA THR A 71 0.88 -6.71 7.86
C THR A 71 0.77 -7.38 6.48
N LEU A 72 1.76 -7.18 5.59
CA LEU A 72 1.75 -7.82 4.28
C LEU A 72 1.72 -9.35 4.38
N PHE A 73 2.51 -9.93 5.30
CA PHE A 73 2.51 -11.37 5.54
C PHE A 73 1.17 -11.86 6.11
N GLU A 74 0.63 -11.19 7.12
CA GLU A 74 -0.66 -11.54 7.75
C GLU A 74 -1.81 -11.51 6.73
N GLU A 75 -1.83 -10.50 5.88
CA GLU A 75 -2.89 -10.28 4.90
C GLU A 75 -2.81 -11.19 3.66
N THR A 76 -1.60 -11.65 3.30
CA THR A 76 -1.37 -12.34 2.01
C THR A 76 -0.71 -13.71 2.09
N GLY A 77 -0.14 -14.06 3.25
CA GLY A 77 0.71 -15.23 3.43
C GLY A 77 2.06 -15.15 2.70
N ILE A 78 2.38 -14.02 2.04
CA ILE A 78 3.63 -13.85 1.29
C ILE A 78 4.76 -13.53 2.28
N ARG A 79 5.80 -14.37 2.29
CA ARG A 79 7.00 -14.10 3.09
C ARG A 79 7.58 -12.74 2.72
N SER A 80 7.70 -11.86 3.70
CA SER A 80 8.02 -10.46 3.48
C SER A 80 9.28 -10.01 4.22
N HIS A 81 10.00 -9.06 3.63
CA HIS A 81 11.24 -8.49 4.16
C HIS A 81 11.23 -6.97 4.00
N THR A 82 11.95 -6.26 4.88
CA THR A 82 12.14 -4.83 4.64
C THR A 82 13.02 -4.66 3.40
N LEU A 83 12.77 -3.61 2.63
CA LEU A 83 13.51 -3.30 1.41
C LEU A 83 15.03 -3.25 1.68
N ASP A 84 15.43 -2.57 2.76
CA ASP A 84 16.83 -2.48 3.20
C ASP A 84 17.44 -3.84 3.50
N SER A 85 16.73 -4.69 4.27
CA SER A 85 17.25 -6.00 4.67
C SER A 85 17.41 -6.93 3.47
N PHE A 86 16.52 -6.80 2.49
CA PHE A 86 16.57 -7.56 1.26
C PHE A 86 17.75 -7.12 0.39
N ILE A 87 17.89 -5.81 0.14
CA ILE A 87 19.00 -5.25 -0.64
C ILE A 87 20.34 -5.66 -0.02
N PHE A 88 20.51 -5.44 1.28
CA PHE A 88 21.73 -5.80 2.01
C PHE A 88 22.10 -7.28 1.83
N ARG A 89 21.12 -8.19 1.95
CA ARG A 89 21.33 -9.63 1.74
C ARG A 89 21.70 -9.95 0.30
N THR A 90 21.06 -9.32 -0.68
CA THR A 90 21.37 -9.58 -2.09
C THR A 90 22.78 -9.11 -2.46
N GLN A 91 23.21 -7.96 -1.97
CA GLN A 91 24.57 -7.44 -2.19
C GLN A 91 25.62 -8.33 -1.52
N GLN A 92 25.45 -8.69 -0.24
CA GLN A 92 26.38 -9.59 0.46
C GLN A 92 26.44 -10.99 -0.17
N ASN A 93 25.31 -11.56 -0.58
CA ASN A 93 25.29 -12.87 -1.24
C ASN A 93 25.97 -12.83 -2.61
N GLN A 94 25.85 -11.73 -3.36
CA GLN A 94 26.59 -11.53 -4.60
C GLN A 94 28.09 -11.53 -4.37
N GLU A 95 28.56 -10.74 -3.40
CA GLU A 95 29.98 -10.64 -3.06
C GLU A 95 30.55 -11.99 -2.61
N LYS A 96 29.77 -12.78 -1.86
CA LYS A 96 30.26 -14.00 -1.20
C LYS A 96 30.09 -15.28 -2.02
N TYR A 97 29.04 -15.38 -2.84
CA TYR A 97 28.63 -16.65 -3.48
C TYR A 97 28.23 -16.52 -4.95
N GLY A 98 28.24 -15.31 -5.53
CA GLY A 98 27.59 -15.04 -6.81
C GLY A 98 26.05 -15.05 -6.71
N PRO A 99 25.31 -14.76 -7.80
CA PRO A 99 23.84 -14.68 -7.76
C PRO A 99 23.24 -16.06 -7.46
N ARG A 100 22.72 -16.25 -6.24
CA ARG A 100 21.90 -17.41 -5.85
C ARG A 100 20.49 -16.93 -5.54
N PHE A 101 19.60 -17.15 -6.49
CA PHE A 101 18.17 -16.85 -6.36
C PHE A 101 17.38 -18.12 -6.68
N ALA A 102 16.15 -18.26 -6.16
CA ALA A 102 15.32 -19.42 -6.49
C ALA A 102 14.98 -19.43 -7.99
N GLU A 103 14.67 -20.60 -8.56
CA GLU A 103 14.55 -20.78 -10.02
C GLU A 103 13.51 -19.86 -10.67
N LYS A 104 12.45 -19.43 -9.93
CA LYS A 104 11.39 -18.51 -10.40
C LYS A 104 10.77 -17.71 -9.25
N GLU A 105 11.09 -16.41 -9.17
CA GLU A 105 10.54 -15.52 -8.13
C GLU A 105 9.77 -14.32 -8.72
N ILE A 106 8.77 -13.86 -7.98
CA ILE A 106 8.10 -12.57 -8.16
C ILE A 106 8.28 -11.76 -6.89
N TRP A 107 8.91 -10.59 -6.99
CA TRP A 107 9.08 -9.66 -5.89
C TRP A 107 7.97 -8.62 -5.93
N LEU A 108 7.10 -8.66 -4.92
CA LEU A 108 6.03 -7.69 -4.72
C LEU A 108 6.58 -6.56 -3.86
N ILE A 109 6.60 -5.34 -4.39
CA ILE A 109 6.97 -4.15 -3.64
C ILE A 109 5.71 -3.36 -3.34
N ASP A 110 5.27 -3.41 -2.08
CA ASP A 110 4.06 -2.72 -1.64
C ASP A 110 4.34 -1.30 -1.15
N GLU A 111 3.34 -0.44 -1.35
CA GLU A 111 3.43 1.02 -1.21
C GLU A 111 4.68 1.60 -1.88
N ALA A 112 4.87 1.21 -3.14
CA ALA A 112 5.94 1.64 -4.04
C ALA A 112 6.07 3.17 -4.17
N SER A 113 5.00 3.93 -3.90
CA SER A 113 5.03 5.39 -3.88
C SER A 113 5.89 5.97 -2.75
N LEU A 114 6.12 5.22 -1.67
CA LEU A 114 6.88 5.66 -0.49
C LEU A 114 8.37 5.33 -0.54
N ALA A 115 8.81 4.58 -1.54
CA ALA A 115 10.17 4.08 -1.61
C ALA A 115 11.16 5.09 -2.19
N ASN A 116 12.39 5.08 -1.64
CA ASN A 116 13.49 5.87 -2.17
C ASN A 116 13.96 5.35 -3.55
N ALA A 117 14.30 6.27 -4.47
CA ALA A 117 14.79 5.95 -5.80
C ALA A 117 16.06 5.07 -5.82
N GLY A 118 16.97 5.23 -4.85
CA GLY A 118 18.18 4.41 -4.73
C GLY A 118 17.85 2.93 -4.49
N HIS A 119 16.98 2.67 -3.51
CA HIS A 119 16.56 1.30 -3.19
C HIS A 119 15.86 0.62 -4.38
N PHE A 120 15.09 1.37 -5.17
CA PHE A 120 14.47 0.82 -6.38
C PHE A 120 15.50 0.43 -7.44
N ALA A 121 16.52 1.25 -7.67
CA ALA A 121 17.58 0.93 -8.62
C ALA A 121 18.32 -0.35 -8.21
N ASP A 122 18.59 -0.50 -6.91
CA ASP A 122 19.24 -1.69 -6.35
C ASP A 122 18.36 -2.94 -6.52
N VAL A 123 17.07 -2.86 -6.21
CA VAL A 123 16.15 -4.00 -6.35
C VAL A 123 15.93 -4.38 -7.81
N ILE A 124 15.80 -3.42 -8.72
CA ILE A 124 15.71 -3.70 -10.17
C ILE A 124 16.99 -4.38 -10.66
N THR A 125 18.15 -3.93 -10.18
CA THR A 125 19.45 -4.53 -10.54
C THR A 125 19.53 -5.97 -10.03
N ALA A 126 19.17 -6.21 -8.77
CA ALA A 126 19.13 -7.53 -8.18
C ALA A 126 18.14 -8.45 -8.92
N ALA A 127 16.96 -7.94 -9.30
CA ALA A 127 15.95 -8.70 -10.06
C ALA A 127 16.45 -9.09 -11.44
N ARG A 128 17.16 -8.19 -12.13
CA ARG A 128 17.78 -8.48 -13.42
C ARG A 128 18.84 -9.58 -13.32
N GLN A 129 19.61 -9.61 -12.23
CA GLN A 129 20.64 -10.61 -12.00
C GLN A 129 20.06 -11.95 -11.56
N SER A 130 18.91 -11.95 -10.87
CA SER A 130 18.21 -13.15 -10.42
C SER A 130 17.30 -13.78 -11.47
N GLY A 131 16.84 -13.00 -12.44
CA GLY A 131 15.73 -13.37 -13.31
C GLY A 131 14.36 -13.24 -12.64
N ALA A 132 14.28 -12.65 -11.44
CA ALA A 132 13.02 -12.38 -10.77
C ALA A 132 12.23 -11.29 -11.51
N ARG A 133 10.90 -11.38 -11.42
CA ARG A 133 9.98 -10.34 -11.89
C ARG A 133 9.61 -9.42 -10.73
N ILE A 134 9.44 -8.14 -10.99
CA ILE A 134 8.99 -7.15 -10.01
C ILE A 134 7.55 -6.75 -10.31
N VAL A 135 6.72 -6.76 -9.27
CA VAL A 135 5.38 -6.17 -9.28
C VAL A 135 5.37 -5.03 -8.25
N PHE A 136 5.27 -3.80 -8.73
CA PHE A 136 5.07 -2.64 -7.87
C PHE A 136 3.58 -2.45 -7.61
N THR A 137 3.17 -2.35 -6.34
CA THR A 137 1.83 -1.92 -5.94
C THR A 137 1.94 -0.58 -5.22
N GLY A 138 1.03 0.34 -5.50
CA GLY A 138 1.02 1.63 -4.81
C GLY A 138 -0.03 2.58 -5.36
N ASP A 139 -0.08 3.76 -4.76
CA ASP A 139 -0.92 4.85 -5.22
C ASP A 139 -0.09 6.13 -5.37
N THR A 140 0.09 6.59 -6.61
CA THR A 140 0.81 7.85 -6.90
C THR A 140 0.13 9.11 -6.34
N ALA A 141 -1.16 9.04 -5.98
CA ALA A 141 -1.87 10.15 -5.36
C ALA A 141 -1.92 10.07 -3.82
N GLN A 142 -1.49 8.95 -3.21
CA GLN A 142 -1.29 8.87 -1.76
C GLN A 142 0.14 9.30 -1.42
N HIS A 143 0.22 10.37 -0.64
CA HIS A 143 1.42 10.94 -0.06
C HIS A 143 2.45 11.38 -1.11
N GLU A 144 2.61 12.70 -1.22
CA GLU A 144 3.81 13.29 -1.80
C GLU A 144 5.00 12.76 -1.00
N ALA A 145 5.64 11.69 -1.51
CA ALA A 145 6.85 11.16 -0.91
C ALA A 145 7.78 12.34 -0.64
N ILE A 146 8.25 12.45 0.60
CA ILE A 146 9.15 13.52 1.04
C ILE A 146 10.56 13.35 0.41
N GLU A 147 10.75 12.40 -0.50
CA GLU A 147 12.07 12.05 -1.05
C GLU A 147 12.14 12.04 -2.58
N TRP A 148 13.36 12.26 -3.05
CA TRP A 148 13.78 12.48 -4.42
C TRP A 148 13.30 11.38 -5.38
N GLY A 149 12.64 11.81 -6.48
CA GLY A 149 12.50 11.02 -7.70
C GLY A 149 11.11 10.43 -8.01
N LYS A 150 10.19 10.27 -7.04
CA LYS A 150 8.83 9.69 -7.27
C LYS A 150 8.85 8.51 -8.27
N LEU A 151 9.73 7.52 -8.05
CA LEU A 151 10.12 6.60 -9.12
C LEU A 151 8.97 5.72 -9.63
N PHE A 152 8.03 5.32 -8.77
CA PHE A 152 6.82 4.61 -9.23
C PHE A 152 6.02 5.44 -10.25
N HIS A 153 5.87 6.75 -10.01
CA HIS A 153 5.24 7.67 -10.96
C HIS A 153 6.07 7.82 -12.24
N LEU A 154 7.39 8.00 -12.14
CA LEU A 154 8.27 8.11 -13.31
C LEU A 154 8.25 6.85 -14.18
N LEU A 155 8.32 5.66 -13.58
CA LEU A 155 8.27 4.40 -14.30
C LEU A 155 6.95 4.28 -15.08
N GLN A 156 5.82 4.63 -14.46
CA GLN A 156 4.53 4.68 -15.15
C GLN A 156 4.53 5.68 -16.31
N ALA A 157 5.01 6.91 -16.06
CA ALA A 157 5.08 7.97 -17.07
C ALA A 157 6.00 7.63 -18.24
N HIS A 158 7.00 6.78 -18.02
CA HIS A 158 7.99 6.34 -19.02
C HIS A 158 7.72 4.93 -19.57
N GLY A 159 6.48 4.43 -19.47
CA GLY A 159 6.03 3.27 -20.25
C GLY A 159 6.08 1.92 -19.55
N MET A 160 6.29 1.88 -18.22
CA MET A 160 6.06 0.66 -17.45
C MET A 160 4.60 0.23 -17.59
N LYS A 161 4.36 -1.01 -18.06
CA LYS A 161 3.01 -1.55 -18.14
C LYS A 161 2.39 -1.55 -16.75
N THR A 162 1.24 -0.90 -16.64
CA THR A 162 0.59 -0.66 -15.36
C THR A 162 -0.90 -0.93 -15.46
N ALA A 163 -1.42 -1.77 -14.56
CA ALA A 163 -2.86 -1.93 -14.39
C ALA A 163 -3.37 -0.88 -13.41
N VAL A 164 -4.55 -0.32 -13.68
CA VAL A 164 -5.20 0.67 -12.83
C VAL A 164 -6.37 0.01 -12.09
N MET A 165 -6.40 0.21 -10.78
CA MET A 165 -7.48 -0.18 -9.87
C MET A 165 -8.09 1.07 -9.25
N ASP A 166 -9.22 1.51 -9.79
CA ASP A 166 -10.00 2.68 -9.37
C ASP A 166 -11.41 2.31 -8.85
N ASP A 167 -11.72 1.00 -8.82
CA ASP A 167 -12.94 0.45 -8.22
C ASP A 167 -12.89 0.47 -6.68
N ILE A 168 -13.19 1.61 -6.04
CA ILE A 168 -13.21 1.72 -4.57
C ILE A 168 -14.30 0.81 -3.98
N THR A 169 -13.91 -0.14 -3.13
CA THR A 169 -14.82 -1.13 -2.52
C THR A 169 -15.03 -0.92 -1.03
N ARG A 170 -14.05 -0.36 -0.31
CA ARG A 170 -14.08 -0.19 1.15
C ARG A 170 -15.19 0.75 1.65
N GLN A 171 -15.46 1.84 0.92
CA GLN A 171 -16.46 2.86 1.32
C GLN A 171 -17.82 2.72 0.62
N ARG A 172 -18.16 1.53 0.09
CA ARG A 172 -19.43 1.33 -0.65
C ARG A 172 -20.69 1.71 0.11
N ASN A 173 -20.66 1.58 1.44
CA ASN A 173 -21.81 1.88 2.31
C ASN A 173 -21.89 3.36 2.72
N SER A 174 -20.98 4.21 2.22
CA SER A 174 -20.94 5.65 2.52
C SER A 174 -20.85 6.46 1.21
N PRO A 175 -21.98 6.71 0.54
CA PRO A 175 -22.00 7.35 -0.78
C PRO A 175 -21.33 8.72 -0.82
N GLU A 176 -21.50 9.52 0.23
CA GLU A 176 -20.91 10.86 0.36
C GLU A 176 -19.38 10.79 0.48
N LEU A 177 -18.86 9.94 1.37
CA LEU A 177 -17.42 9.71 1.50
C LEU A 177 -16.82 9.16 0.20
N LEU A 178 -17.52 8.24 -0.47
CA LEU A 178 -17.09 7.72 -1.77
C LEU A 178 -17.05 8.83 -2.84
N ALA A 179 -18.03 9.73 -2.85
CA ALA A 179 -18.06 10.88 -3.75
C ALA A 179 -16.91 11.87 -3.46
N ALA A 180 -16.61 12.12 -2.18
CA ALA A 180 -15.51 12.96 -1.76
C ALA A 180 -14.15 12.37 -2.20
N ILE A 181 -13.94 11.06 -1.99
CA ILE A 181 -12.71 10.38 -2.42
C ILE A 181 -12.56 10.46 -3.95
N LYS A 182 -13.64 10.26 -4.72
CA LYS A 182 -13.61 10.40 -6.18
C LYS A 182 -13.30 11.83 -6.62
N ALA A 183 -13.84 12.84 -5.94
CA ALA A 183 -13.53 14.25 -6.21
C ALA A 183 -12.04 14.55 -5.93
N TYR A 184 -11.49 14.01 -4.85
CA TYR A 184 -10.07 14.14 -4.50
C TYR A 184 -9.17 13.57 -5.59
N TYR A 185 -9.41 12.33 -6.03
CA TYR A 185 -8.62 11.70 -7.11
C TYR A 185 -8.78 12.41 -8.46
N ALA A 186 -9.89 13.11 -8.69
CA ALA A 186 -10.09 13.94 -9.88
C ALA A 186 -9.42 15.32 -9.76
N GLY A 187 -8.76 15.64 -8.64
CA GLY A 187 -8.14 16.93 -8.38
C GLY A 187 -9.13 18.06 -8.03
N ASN A 188 -10.40 17.74 -7.78
CA ASN A 188 -11.42 18.72 -7.41
C ASN A 188 -11.49 18.89 -5.89
N ILE A 189 -10.56 19.68 -5.36
CA ILE A 189 -10.39 19.90 -3.92
C ILE A 189 -11.59 20.64 -3.32
N ASP A 190 -12.12 21.67 -3.98
CA ASP A 190 -13.28 22.43 -3.49
C ASP A 190 -14.49 21.51 -3.28
N LYS A 191 -14.81 20.70 -4.31
CA LYS A 191 -15.89 19.70 -4.20
C LYS A 191 -15.61 18.66 -3.13
N THR A 192 -14.35 18.30 -2.88
CA THR A 192 -13.98 17.35 -1.84
C THR A 192 -14.32 17.91 -0.46
N PHE A 193 -13.96 19.17 -0.19
CA PHE A 193 -14.30 19.85 1.06
C PHE A 193 -15.81 20.07 1.21
N ASP A 194 -16.50 20.46 0.14
CA ASP A 194 -17.96 20.63 0.17
C ASP A 194 -18.70 19.34 0.55
N LEU A 195 -18.23 18.19 0.06
CA LEU A 195 -18.79 16.87 0.38
C LEU A 195 -18.38 16.35 1.76
N LEU A 196 -17.37 16.95 2.41
CA LEU A 196 -16.91 16.58 3.74
C LEU A 196 -17.28 17.61 4.81
N LYS A 197 -17.96 18.70 4.44
CA LYS A 197 -18.25 19.83 5.33
C LYS A 197 -18.90 19.41 6.66
N ASP A 198 -19.83 18.44 6.61
CA ASP A 198 -20.57 18.00 7.80
C ASP A 198 -19.72 17.08 8.70
N SER A 199 -18.58 16.60 8.18
CA SER A 199 -17.56 15.83 8.89
C SER A 199 -16.37 16.69 9.35
N ILE A 200 -16.32 17.98 9.00
CA ILE A 200 -15.22 18.89 9.33
C ILE A 200 -15.68 19.87 10.41
N GLN A 201 -14.91 19.96 11.48
CA GLN A 201 -15.10 20.95 12.54
C GLN A 201 -13.89 21.86 12.61
N GLU A 202 -14.07 23.14 12.30
CA GLU A 202 -13.03 24.15 12.47
C GLU A 202 -12.88 24.54 13.94
N SER A 203 -11.63 24.63 14.41
CA SER A 203 -11.33 24.95 15.79
C SER A 203 -10.12 25.86 15.90
N LYS A 204 -10.22 26.89 16.74
CA LYS A 204 -9.07 27.71 17.14
C LYS A 204 -8.17 27.00 18.16
N SER A 205 -8.69 25.94 18.79
CA SER A 205 -8.00 25.15 19.82
C SER A 205 -8.18 23.65 19.55
N PRO A 206 -7.69 23.13 18.41
CA PRO A 206 -7.97 21.78 17.95
C PRO A 206 -7.51 20.71 18.94
N LEU A 207 -6.36 20.93 19.60
CA LEU A 207 -5.83 19.98 20.58
C LEU A 207 -6.75 19.81 21.79
N THR A 208 -7.29 20.91 22.31
CA THR A 208 -8.23 20.90 23.43
C THR A 208 -9.52 20.17 23.05
N GLN A 209 -10.04 20.44 21.85
CA GLN A 209 -11.27 19.81 21.37
C GLN A 209 -11.09 18.31 21.11
N ILE A 210 -9.97 17.90 20.52
CA ILE A 210 -9.64 16.48 20.30
C ILE A 210 -9.47 15.75 21.64
N THR A 211 -8.82 16.39 22.63
CA THR A 211 -8.66 15.82 23.97
C THR A 211 -10.01 15.66 24.68
N ALA A 212 -10.89 16.67 24.59
CA ALA A 212 -12.24 16.59 25.11
C ALA A 212 -13.04 15.46 24.44
N ALA A 213 -12.96 15.33 23.11
CA ALA A 213 -13.60 14.25 22.37
C ALA A 213 -13.10 12.86 22.84
N PHE A 214 -11.79 12.68 22.99
CA PHE A 214 -11.22 11.43 23.53
C PHE A 214 -11.81 11.07 24.91
N ASN A 215 -11.94 12.06 25.79
CA ASN A 215 -12.46 11.84 27.14
C ASN A 215 -13.94 11.39 27.15
N THR A 216 -14.72 11.76 26.14
CA THR A 216 -16.12 11.31 26.01
C THR A 216 -16.26 9.87 25.50
N LEU A 217 -15.22 9.29 24.92
CA LEU A 217 -15.26 7.92 24.42
C LEU A 217 -15.23 6.92 25.58
N THR A 218 -16.05 5.88 25.48
CA THR A 218 -15.97 4.68 26.35
C THR A 218 -14.71 3.86 26.08
N PRO A 219 -14.28 2.97 27.00
CA PRO A 219 -13.11 2.12 26.78
C PRO A 219 -13.15 1.35 25.44
N GLY A 220 -14.29 0.72 25.11
CA GLY A 220 -14.43 0.01 23.83
C GLY A 220 -14.35 0.94 22.61
N GLN A 221 -14.94 2.14 22.68
CA GLN A 221 -14.82 3.12 21.59
C GLN A 221 -13.39 3.66 21.43
N ARG A 222 -12.60 3.70 22.52
CA ARG A 222 -11.20 4.12 22.47
C ARG A 222 -10.32 3.09 21.76
N GLU A 223 -10.64 1.80 21.88
CA GLU A 223 -9.92 0.73 21.16
C GLU A 223 -10.10 0.83 19.64
N ASP A 224 -11.28 1.26 19.19
CA ASP A 224 -11.60 1.42 17.77
C ASP A 224 -11.25 2.82 17.20
N ALA A 225 -10.83 3.77 18.03
CA ALA A 225 -10.59 5.15 17.63
C ALA A 225 -9.12 5.42 17.27
N LEU A 226 -8.89 6.01 16.09
CA LEU A 226 -7.57 6.49 15.66
C LEU A 226 -7.48 8.02 15.72
N PHE A 227 -6.51 8.52 16.49
CA PHE A 227 -6.20 9.95 16.59
C PHE A 227 -4.94 10.30 15.81
N ILE A 228 -5.07 11.15 14.80
CA ILE A 228 -3.95 11.61 13.97
C ILE A 228 -3.66 13.07 14.32
N ILE A 229 -2.48 13.30 14.93
CA ILE A 229 -2.00 14.64 15.30
C ILE A 229 -0.66 14.88 14.57
N PRO A 230 -0.60 15.81 13.60
CA PRO A 230 0.59 15.97 12.75
C PRO A 230 1.85 16.40 13.51
N SER A 231 1.74 17.24 14.54
CA SER A 231 2.89 17.75 15.28
C SER A 231 3.34 16.81 16.40
N ASN A 232 4.64 16.48 16.42
CA ASN A 232 5.26 15.71 17.50
C ASN A 232 5.09 16.37 18.88
N ALA A 233 5.11 17.70 18.96
CA ALA A 233 4.93 18.42 20.21
C ALA A 233 3.49 18.29 20.72
N GLN A 234 2.51 18.58 19.85
CA GLN A 234 1.08 18.47 20.19
C GLN A 234 0.67 17.03 20.51
N ARG A 235 1.23 16.04 19.81
CA ARG A 235 0.98 14.62 20.10
C ARG A 235 1.45 14.22 21.50
N ARG A 236 2.59 14.75 21.97
CA ARG A 236 3.05 14.51 23.36
C ARG A 236 2.10 15.12 24.37
N GLU A 237 1.64 16.34 24.11
CA GLU A 237 0.68 17.04 24.98
C GLU A 237 -0.67 16.31 25.05
N PHE A 238 -1.22 15.89 23.90
CA PHE A 238 -2.42 15.04 23.84
C PHE A 238 -2.23 13.74 24.62
N ASN A 239 -1.13 13.02 24.38
CA ASN A 239 -0.88 11.75 25.07
C ASN A 239 -0.76 11.92 26.59
N ALA A 240 -0.17 13.03 27.06
CA ALA A 240 -0.10 13.35 28.47
C ALA A 240 -1.50 13.62 29.06
N ALA A 241 -2.31 14.42 28.38
CA ALA A 241 -3.68 14.73 28.81
C ALA A 241 -4.59 13.50 28.80
N ALA A 242 -4.53 12.68 27.74
CA ALA A 242 -5.30 11.44 27.61
C ALA A 242 -4.94 10.41 28.68
N ARG A 243 -3.65 10.28 29.05
CA ARG A 243 -3.21 9.38 30.12
C ARG A 243 -3.68 9.83 31.49
N ALA A 244 -3.71 11.13 31.76
CA ALA A 244 -4.19 11.67 33.03
C ALA A 244 -5.67 11.32 33.31
N THR A 245 -6.47 11.10 32.26
CA THR A 245 -7.89 10.72 32.36
C THR A 245 -8.16 9.22 32.39
N LEU A 246 -7.11 8.39 32.30
CA LEU A 246 -7.21 6.93 32.39
C LEU A 246 -6.96 6.40 33.83
N HIS A 247 -6.64 7.29 34.77
CA HIS A 247 -6.48 7.02 36.20
C HIS A 247 -7.75 7.44 36.97
#